data_AF-A0A955MC11-F1
#
_entry.id   AF-A0A955MC11-F1
#
_cell.length_a   1.000
_cell.length_b   1.000
_cell.length_c   1.000
_cell.angle_alpha   90.00
_cell.angle_beta   90.00
_cell.angle_gamma   90.00
#
_symmetry.space_group_name_H-M   'P 1'
#
loop_
_entity.id
_entity.type
_entity.pdbx_description
1 polymer ?
#
loop_
_entity_poly.entity_id
_entity_poly.type
_entity_poly.pdbx_seq_one_letter_code
_entity_poly.pdbx_strand_id
1 'polypeptide(L)'
;MEVDEIKKVRLEKLHHWESRGIKPYGGKFKVTHSIREILDNFQEETEVVIAGRILANRKHGKVYFMDLEDQTGRMQLFLRSNNLEEQFDTIKDLDIGDIIGAKGQLFITKTGQQSLRVMEF
;
A
#
# COMPACT_ATOMS: atom_id res chain seq x y z
N MET A 1 17.79 18.30 -0.55
CA MET A 1 16.48 18.64 0.04
C MET A 1 16.69 18.76 1.52
N GLU A 2 16.36 19.92 2.05
CA GLU A 2 16.44 20.21 3.48
C GLU A 2 15.31 19.46 4.22
N VAL A 3 15.52 19.06 5.47
CA VAL A 3 14.52 18.27 6.23
C VAL A 3 13.18 19.01 6.33
N ASP A 4 13.23 20.34 6.39
CA ASP A 4 12.06 21.20 6.45
C ASP A 4 11.24 21.21 5.15
N GLU A 5 11.90 21.07 3.99
CA GLU A 5 11.22 20.96 2.69
C GLU A 5 10.42 19.65 2.61
N ILE A 6 11.02 18.53 3.06
CA ILE A 6 10.35 17.21 3.08
C ILE A 6 9.12 17.26 4.00
N LYS A 7 9.27 17.87 5.18
CA LYS A 7 8.17 18.01 6.13
C LYS A 7 7.03 18.84 5.56
N LYS A 8 7.34 19.93 4.86
CA LYS A 8 6.34 20.77 4.20
C LYS A 8 5.55 19.99 3.14
N VAL A 9 6.24 19.26 2.26
CA VAL A 9 5.59 18.42 1.23
C VAL A 9 4.68 17.36 1.86
N ARG A 10 5.11 16.71 2.95
CA ARG A 10 4.27 15.73 3.66
C ARG A 10 3.03 16.35 4.30
N LEU A 11 3.14 17.56 4.85
CA LEU A 11 1.99 18.30 5.38
C LEU A 11 1.01 18.71 4.28
N GLU A 12 1.51 19.14 3.13
CA GLU A 12 0.67 19.46 1.96
C GLU A 12 -0.12 18.24 1.48
N LYS A 13 0.52 17.06 1.42
CA LYS A 13 -0.15 15.78 1.10
C LYS A 13 -1.21 15.38 2.13
N LEU A 14 -0.90 15.56 3.42
CA LEU A 14 -1.86 15.30 4.50
C LEU A 14 -3.11 16.17 4.35
N HIS A 15 -2.95 17.47 4.09
CA HIS A 15 -4.09 18.36 3.86
C HIS A 15 -4.86 18.04 2.58
N HIS A 16 -4.17 17.51 1.55
CA HIS A 16 -4.83 17.01 0.35
C HIS A 16 -5.70 15.78 0.61
N TRP A 17 -5.34 14.91 1.56
CA TRP A 17 -6.21 13.83 2.01
C TRP A 17 -7.42 14.34 2.77
N GLU A 18 -7.21 15.29 3.68
CA GLU A 18 -8.30 15.88 4.48
C GLU A 18 -9.34 16.58 3.60
N SER A 19 -8.91 17.30 2.56
CA SER A 19 -9.82 17.99 1.63
C SER A 19 -10.69 17.03 0.80
N ARG A 20 -10.25 15.78 0.65
CA ARG A 20 -11.00 14.69 0.02
C ARG A 20 -11.85 13.89 1.01
N GLY A 21 -11.88 14.29 2.29
CA GLY A 21 -12.61 13.59 3.34
C GLY A 21 -11.95 12.30 3.84
N ILE A 22 -10.70 12.03 3.44
CA ILE A 22 -9.93 10.87 3.85
C ILE A 22 -9.23 11.20 5.17
N LYS A 23 -9.41 10.35 6.19
CA LYS A 23 -8.81 10.55 7.51
C LYS A 23 -7.36 10.03 7.51
N PRO A 24 -6.33 10.89 7.61
CA PRO A 24 -4.92 10.46 7.52
C PRO A 24 -4.50 9.46 8.59
N TYR A 25 -5.09 9.58 9.79
CA TYR A 25 -4.76 8.74 10.94
C TYR A 25 -5.74 7.57 11.15
N GLY A 26 -6.58 7.29 10.15
CA GLY A 26 -7.41 6.09 10.09
C GLY A 26 -8.21 5.78 11.36
N GLY A 27 -8.55 4.51 11.53
CA GLY A 27 -9.21 3.96 12.71
C GLY A 27 -8.79 2.50 12.91
N LYS A 28 -9.58 1.73 13.66
CA LYS A 28 -9.34 0.28 13.76
C LYS A 28 -9.45 -0.36 12.37
N PHE A 29 -8.38 -1.02 11.95
CA PHE A 29 -8.34 -1.78 10.70
C PHE A 29 -8.18 -3.27 11.02
N LYS A 30 -9.09 -4.10 10.50
CA LYS A 30 -9.10 -5.54 10.78
C LYS A 30 -8.34 -6.28 9.68
N VAL A 31 -7.14 -6.76 10.02
CA VAL A 31 -6.36 -7.64 9.15
C VAL A 31 -6.87 -9.07 9.23
N THR A 32 -6.76 -9.82 8.13
CA THR A 32 -7.12 -11.24 8.07
C THR A 32 -5.94 -12.16 8.38
N HIS A 33 -4.75 -11.76 7.94
CA HIS A 33 -3.53 -12.57 7.98
C HIS A 33 -2.33 -11.66 8.25
N SER A 34 -1.29 -12.20 8.87
CA SER A 34 0.04 -11.59 8.85
C SER A 34 0.76 -11.87 7.54
N ILE A 35 1.75 -11.05 7.21
CA ILE A 35 2.53 -11.24 5.98
C ILE A 35 3.26 -12.58 5.99
N ARG A 36 3.86 -12.98 7.13
CA ARG A 36 4.56 -14.26 7.24
C ARG A 36 3.64 -15.45 6.97
N GLU A 37 2.44 -15.46 7.56
CA GLU A 37 1.47 -16.54 7.34
C GLU A 37 1.11 -16.70 5.86
N ILE A 38 0.97 -15.57 5.16
CA ILE A 38 0.70 -15.57 3.72
C ILE A 38 1.89 -16.11 2.93
N LEU A 39 3.12 -15.70 3.26
CA LEU A 39 4.32 -16.16 2.55
C LEU A 39 4.54 -17.67 2.75
N ASP A 40 4.31 -18.17 3.96
CA ASP A 40 4.50 -19.58 4.30
C ASP A 40 3.41 -20.48 3.70
N ASN A 41 2.18 -19.98 3.55
CA ASN A 41 1.03 -20.72 3.02
C ASN A 41 0.47 -20.08 1.74
N PHE A 42 1.35 -19.59 0.88
CA PHE A 42 0.94 -18.79 -0.26
C PHE A 42 0.07 -19.58 -1.24
N GLN A 43 -1.16 -19.11 -1.42
CA GLN A 43 -2.11 -19.66 -2.37
C GLN A 43 -2.58 -18.54 -3.31
N GLU A 44 -2.27 -18.68 -4.60
CA GLU A 44 -2.75 -17.75 -5.63
C GLU A 44 -4.27 -17.64 -5.61
N GLU A 45 -4.78 -16.49 -6.04
CA GLU A 45 -6.20 -16.17 -6.10
C GLU A 45 -6.91 -16.03 -4.74
N THR A 46 -6.19 -16.19 -3.62
CA THR A 46 -6.73 -15.96 -2.27
C THR A 46 -6.90 -14.48 -1.98
N GLU A 47 -8.06 -14.09 -1.46
CA GLU A 47 -8.30 -12.74 -0.96
C GLU A 47 -7.76 -12.56 0.46
N VAL A 48 -6.99 -11.49 0.67
CA VAL A 48 -6.42 -11.16 1.98
C VAL A 48 -6.54 -9.67 2.27
N VAL A 49 -6.58 -9.36 3.56
CA VAL A 49 -6.47 -8.01 4.11
C VAL A 49 -5.25 -7.96 5.01
N ILE A 50 -4.27 -7.12 4.66
CA ILE A 50 -3.03 -6.91 5.40
C ILE A 50 -2.86 -5.43 5.71
N ALA A 51 -2.00 -5.11 6.68
CA ALA A 51 -1.62 -3.74 6.98
C ALA A 51 -0.16 -3.69 7.38
N GLY A 52 0.50 -2.58 7.07
CA GLY A 52 1.92 -2.42 7.36
C GLY A 52 2.46 -1.06 6.94
N ARG A 53 3.77 -0.89 7.05
CA ARG A 53 4.50 0.32 6.67
C ARG A 53 5.05 0.19 5.27
N ILE A 54 4.91 1.23 4.47
CA ILE A 54 5.53 1.33 3.14
C ILE A 54 7.03 1.57 3.31
N LEU A 55 7.86 0.65 2.81
CA LEU A 55 9.33 0.80 2.81
C LEU A 55 9.89 1.22 1.45
N ALA A 56 9.20 0.85 0.37
CA ALA A 56 9.56 1.23 -0.98
C ALA A 56 8.31 1.59 -1.76
N ASN A 57 8.39 2.59 -2.62
CA ASN A 57 7.34 2.97 -3.55
C ASN A 57 7.96 3.23 -4.93
N ARG A 58 7.61 2.40 -5.92
CA ARG A 58 8.15 2.41 -7.28
C ARG A 58 7.01 2.60 -8.27
N LYS A 59 7.05 3.69 -9.03
CA LYS A 59 6.04 4.01 -10.04
C LYS A 59 6.49 3.62 -11.44
N HIS A 60 5.64 2.88 -12.15
CA HIS A 60 5.80 2.54 -13.56
C HIS A 60 4.52 2.92 -14.33
N GLY A 61 4.47 4.14 -14.85
CA GLY A 61 3.30 4.65 -15.56
C GLY A 61 2.04 4.71 -14.69
N LYS A 62 1.08 3.83 -14.97
CA LYS A 62 -0.20 3.67 -14.26
C LYS A 62 -0.19 2.59 -13.16
N VAL A 63 0.98 2.02 -12.88
CA VAL A 63 1.18 0.96 -11.90
C VAL A 63 2.15 1.45 -10.82
N TYR A 64 1.86 1.11 -9.57
CA TYR A 64 2.74 1.27 -8.43
C TYR A 64 3.09 -0.09 -7.85
N PHE A 65 4.37 -0.28 -7.56
CA PHE A 65 4.88 -1.39 -6.79
C PHE A 65 5.37 -0.85 -5.45
N MET A 66 4.74 -1.29 -4.37
CA MET A 66 5.12 -0.87 -3.03
C MET A 66 5.57 -2.08 -2.22
N ASP A 67 6.52 -1.89 -1.32
CA ASP A 67 6.91 -2.93 -0.37
C ASP A 67 6.26 -2.58 0.98
N LEU A 68 5.34 -3.43 1.43
CA LEU A 68 4.64 -3.29 2.70
C LEU A 68 5.30 -4.21 3.73
N GLU A 69 5.67 -3.67 4.88
CA GLU A 69 6.26 -4.44 5.99
C GLU A 69 5.37 -4.38 7.23
N ASP A 70 5.06 -5.55 7.78
CA ASP A 70 4.44 -5.70 9.09
C ASP A 70 5.46 -6.24 10.10
N GLN A 71 5.02 -6.63 11.29
CA GLN A 71 5.92 -7.15 12.33
C GLN A 71 6.52 -8.53 11.99
N THR A 72 5.98 -9.22 10.98
CA THR A 72 6.27 -10.61 10.66
C THR A 72 7.05 -10.77 9.35
N GLY A 73 6.93 -9.82 8.43
CA GLY A 73 7.65 -9.85 7.17
C GLY A 73 7.27 -8.73 6.21
N ARG A 74 7.69 -8.90 4.97
CA ARG A 74 7.51 -7.92 3.89
C ARG A 74 6.85 -8.55 2.68
N MET A 75 5.85 -7.86 2.13
CA MET A 75 5.11 -8.27 0.95
C MET A 75 5.10 -7.16 -0.10
N GLN A 76 5.21 -7.55 -1.38
CA GLN A 76 5.05 -6.61 -2.47
C GLN A 76 3.56 -6.37 -2.77
N LEU A 77 3.18 -5.11 -2.88
CA LEU A 77 1.88 -4.65 -3.34
C LEU A 77 1.97 -4.24 -4.81
N PHE A 78 0.97 -4.63 -5.58
CA PHE A 78 0.73 -4.20 -6.94
C PHE A 78 -0.55 -3.36 -6.96
N LEU A 79 -0.41 -2.07 -7.22
CA LEU A 79 -1.53 -1.14 -7.34
C LEU A 79 -1.62 -0.66 -8.79
N ARG A 80 -2.79 -0.81 -9.42
CA ARG A 80 -3.04 -0.33 -10.79
C ARG A 80 -4.16 0.69 -10.78
N SER A 81 -3.96 1.80 -11.50
CA SER A 81 -4.92 2.91 -11.56
C SER A 81 -6.35 2.51 -11.86
N ASN A 82 -6.53 1.58 -12.80
CA ASN A 82 -7.86 1.16 -13.26
C ASN A 82 -8.63 0.36 -12.20
N ASN A 83 -7.93 -0.26 -11.24
CA ASN A 83 -8.58 -1.03 -10.18
C ASN A 83 -9.00 -0.13 -9.01
N LEU A 84 -8.50 1.11 -8.97
CA LEU A 84 -8.55 2.02 -7.83
C LEU A 84 -8.97 3.42 -8.28
N GLU A 85 -9.82 3.55 -9.30
CA GLU A 85 -10.07 4.84 -9.98
C GLU A 85 -10.49 5.97 -9.02
N GLU A 86 -11.30 5.68 -8.00
CA GLU A 86 -11.68 6.65 -6.96
C GLU A 86 -10.54 6.96 -5.96
N GLN A 87 -9.65 6.00 -5.74
CA GLN A 87 -8.53 6.11 -4.79
C GLN A 87 -7.19 6.46 -5.46
N PHE A 88 -7.14 6.59 -6.80
CA PHE A 88 -5.89 6.63 -7.55
C PHE A 88 -5.04 7.86 -7.26
N ASP A 89 -5.67 9.01 -7.10
CA ASP A 89 -4.97 10.23 -6.72
C ASP A 89 -4.35 10.10 -5.33
N THR A 90 -5.02 9.40 -4.41
CA THR A 90 -4.52 9.11 -3.06
C THR A 90 -3.29 8.21 -3.09
N ILE A 91 -3.17 7.29 -4.06
CA ILE A 91 -1.96 6.46 -4.24
C ILE A 91 -0.73 7.32 -4.53
N LYS A 92 -0.89 8.45 -5.25
CA LYS A 92 0.23 9.34 -5.59
C LYS A 92 0.81 10.03 -4.36
N ASP A 93 -0.01 10.21 -3.34
CA ASP A 93 0.39 10.90 -2.12
C ASP A 93 1.10 9.98 -1.14
N LEU A 94 0.91 8.65 -1.25
CA LEU A 94 1.57 7.66 -0.40
C LEU A 94 3.10 7.77 -0.46
N ASP A 95 3.70 7.96 0.72
CA ASP A 95 5.13 8.09 0.90
C ASP A 95 5.73 6.90 1.66
N ILE A 96 7.05 6.74 1.51
CA ILE A 96 7.83 5.82 2.34
C ILE A 96 7.69 6.24 3.81
N GLY A 97 7.30 5.28 4.64
CA GLY A 97 7.02 5.47 6.05
C GLY A 97 5.54 5.54 6.39
N ASP A 98 4.64 5.72 5.42
CA ASP A 98 3.20 5.70 5.69
C ASP A 98 2.74 4.29 6.06
N ILE A 99 1.70 4.22 6.89
CA ILE A 99 1.06 2.96 7.28
C ILE A 99 -0.25 2.85 6.52
N ILE A 100 -0.43 1.76 5.78
CA ILE A 100 -1.65 1.51 5.01
C ILE A 100 -2.22 0.14 5.34
N GLY A 101 -3.54 0.05 5.21
CA GLY A 101 -4.23 -1.23 5.01
C GLY A 101 -4.27 -1.53 3.52
N ALA A 102 -4.28 -2.81 3.14
CA ALA A 102 -4.44 -3.21 1.76
C ALA A 102 -5.27 -4.49 1.71
N LYS A 103 -6.29 -4.48 0.86
CA LYS A 103 -7.13 -5.63 0.54
C LYS A 103 -6.99 -5.97 -0.93
N GLY A 104 -6.90 -7.26 -1.21
CA GLY A 104 -6.89 -7.72 -2.59
C GLY A 104 -6.53 -9.19 -2.70
N GLN A 105 -6.02 -9.57 -3.87
CA GLN A 105 -5.84 -10.95 -4.25
C GLN A 105 -4.36 -11.32 -4.43
N LEU A 106 -3.94 -12.45 -3.88
CA LEU A 106 -2.58 -12.98 -4.02
C LEU A 106 -2.31 -13.44 -5.45
N PHE A 107 -1.12 -13.11 -5.96
CA PHE A 107 -0.66 -13.55 -7.27
C PHE A 107 0.88 -13.56 -7.34
N ILE A 108 1.42 -14.30 -8.31
CA ILE A 108 2.86 -14.28 -8.60
C ILE A 108 3.12 -13.35 -9.79
N THR A 109 4.07 -12.43 -9.65
CA THR A 109 4.49 -11.57 -10.77
C THR A 109 5.23 -12.38 -11.83
N LYS A 110 5.42 -11.80 -13.02
CA LYS A 110 6.25 -12.41 -14.07
C LYS A 110 7.69 -12.72 -13.65
N THR A 111 8.20 -12.04 -12.61
CA THR A 111 9.53 -12.26 -12.05
C THR A 111 9.57 -13.35 -10.97
N GLY A 112 8.45 -14.02 -10.69
CA GLY A 112 8.36 -15.06 -9.67
C GLY A 112 8.16 -14.53 -8.25
N GLN A 113 7.83 -13.24 -8.08
CA GLN A 113 7.66 -12.64 -6.75
C GLN A 113 6.20 -12.74 -6.28
N GLN A 114 5.99 -13.36 -5.12
CA GLN A 114 4.71 -13.37 -4.41
C GLN A 114 4.28 -11.95 -4.06
N SER A 115 3.09 -11.56 -4.51
CA SER A 115 2.58 -10.19 -4.42
C SER A 115 1.08 -10.15 -4.13
N LEU A 116 0.62 -9.03 -3.59
CA LEU A 116 -0.80 -8.71 -3.42
C LEU A 116 -1.24 -7.75 -4.52
N ARG A 117 -2.21 -8.15 -5.35
CA ARG A 117 -2.91 -7.24 -6.28
C ARG A 117 -3.96 -6.47 -5.48
N VAL A 118 -3.69 -5.22 -5.21
CA VAL A 118 -4.53 -4.37 -4.37
C VAL A 118 -5.79 -3.96 -5.13
N MET A 119 -6.93 -4.15 -4.47
CA MET A 119 -8.27 -3.77 -4.95
C MET A 119 -8.87 -2.64 -4.10
N GLU A 120 -8.41 -2.49 -2.85
CA GLU A 120 -8.82 -1.45 -1.90
C GLU A 120 -7.66 -1.22 -0.91
N PHE A 121 -7.43 0.02 -0.49
CA PHE A 121 -6.42 0.37 0.52
C PHE A 121 -6.86 1.57 1.37
#